data_AF-A0A2U0S6J6-F1
#
_entry.id   AF-A0A2U0S6J6-F1
#
_cell.length_a   1.000
_cell.length_b   1.000
_cell.length_c   1.000
_cell.angle_alpha   90.00
_cell.angle_beta   90.00
_cell.angle_gamma   90.00
#
_symmetry.space_group_name_H-M   'P 1'
#
loop_
_entity.id
_entity.type
_entity.pdbx_description
1 polymer ?
#
loop_
_entity_poly.entity_id
_entity_poly.type
_entity_poly.pdbx_seq_one_letter_code
_entity_poly.pdbx_strand_id
1 'polypeptide(L)'
;MPEYLAPGVYVEEVEIGAKPIEGVSTSTAGFLGETERGPTFPRLVTSWSEYQRIYGGHFGTDKYLPYSVEGFFMNGGQRCYIARIVKSTDEKAHLKLRTVDDTDVVAVTAIGEGSWGKRIAIKTKKTPDGKHFNLSVFYWKQAVQLYDPTLNRIEDRNKPRPDVTEVFDKVSIDESSPEFYEKNVNKISNLIQIKKLAGAAEVPEDIQITALEGKISCESAPELNDYLRTDTKVPGQKKGL
;
A
#
# COMPACT_ATOMS: atom_id res chain seq x y z
N MET A 1 -46.89 5.26 -17.90
CA MET A 1 -47.53 6.50 -18.39
C MET A 1 -48.88 6.56 -17.70
N PRO A 2 -49.13 7.52 -16.79
CA PRO A 2 -50.43 7.61 -16.13
C PRO A 2 -51.48 8.07 -17.13
N GLU A 3 -52.59 7.34 -17.22
CA GLU A 3 -53.72 7.65 -18.09
C GLU A 3 -54.70 8.58 -17.32
N TYR A 4 -54.89 9.80 -17.82
CA TYR A 4 -55.72 10.82 -17.19
C TYR A 4 -57.19 10.66 -17.64
N LEU A 5 -58.02 10.06 -16.77
CA LEU A 5 -59.45 9.85 -17.01
C LEU A 5 -60.28 10.98 -16.40
N ALA A 6 -60.35 12.13 -17.10
CA ALA A 6 -61.46 13.10 -17.14
C ALA A 6 -60.95 14.49 -17.62
N PRO A 7 -61.78 15.30 -18.32
CA PRO A 7 -61.42 16.67 -18.63
C PRO A 7 -61.40 17.52 -17.35
N GLY A 8 -60.19 17.83 -16.88
CA GLY A 8 -59.93 18.66 -15.70
C GLY A 8 -58.52 19.27 -15.76
N VAL A 9 -58.30 20.36 -15.03
CA VAL A 9 -56.97 20.96 -14.89
C VAL A 9 -56.22 20.19 -13.82
N TYR A 10 -55.17 19.47 -14.21
CA TYR A 10 -54.26 18.79 -13.30
C TYR A 10 -53.02 19.67 -13.11
N VAL A 11 -52.72 20.02 -11.86
CA VAL A 11 -51.47 20.68 -11.49
C VAL A 11 -50.51 19.59 -11.03
N GLU A 12 -49.46 19.36 -11.79
CA GLU A 12 -48.35 18.50 -11.40
C GLU A 12 -47.30 19.38 -10.71
N GLU A 13 -47.22 19.31 -9.39
CA GLU A 13 -46.14 19.96 -8.64
C GLU A 13 -44.88 19.12 -8.80
N VAL A 14 -44.04 19.51 -9.77
CA VAL A 14 -42.67 19.02 -9.83
C VAL A 14 -41.90 19.72 -8.71
N GLU A 15 -41.50 18.97 -7.68
CA GLU A 15 -40.50 19.47 -6.72
C GLU A 15 -39.19 19.71 -7.46
N ILE A 16 -39.00 20.94 -7.96
CA ILE A 16 -37.68 21.44 -8.36
C ILE A 16 -36.96 21.81 -7.07
N GLY A 17 -36.65 20.79 -6.26
CA GLY A 17 -35.64 20.92 -5.23
C GLY A 17 -34.35 21.25 -5.96
N ALA A 18 -33.91 22.50 -5.90
CA ALA A 18 -32.57 22.86 -6.35
C ALA A 18 -31.61 21.95 -5.60
N LYS A 19 -30.96 20.99 -6.28
CA LYS A 19 -29.84 20.26 -5.69
C LYS A 19 -28.88 21.34 -5.20
N PRO A 20 -28.70 21.51 -3.88
CA PRO A 20 -27.76 22.51 -3.40
C PRO A 20 -26.43 22.20 -4.06
N ILE A 21 -25.80 23.21 -4.65
CA ILE A 21 -24.43 23.06 -5.12
C ILE A 21 -23.63 22.81 -3.84
N GLU A 22 -23.26 21.55 -3.58
CA GLU A 22 -22.38 21.25 -2.46
C GLU A 22 -21.16 22.15 -2.58
N GLY A 23 -20.90 22.94 -1.54
CA GLY A 23 -19.69 23.74 -1.48
C GLY A 23 -18.50 22.81 -1.58
N VAL A 24 -17.85 22.80 -2.74
CA VAL A 24 -16.60 22.05 -2.93
C VAL A 24 -15.59 22.68 -2.00
N SER A 25 -15.16 21.99 -0.94
CA SER A 25 -14.16 22.58 -0.05
C SER A 25 -12.90 22.85 -0.86
N THR A 26 -12.59 24.13 -0.97
CA THR A 26 -11.42 24.70 -1.65
C THR A 26 -10.13 24.48 -0.84
N SER A 27 -10.22 23.75 0.28
CA SER A 27 -9.13 23.48 1.23
C SER A 27 -8.46 22.12 1.02
N THR A 28 -8.78 21.40 -0.05
CA THR A 28 -8.09 20.14 -0.38
C THR A 28 -6.83 20.43 -1.19
N ALA A 29 -5.66 20.28 -0.55
CA ALA A 29 -4.37 20.40 -1.25
C ALA A 29 -4.02 19.11 -1.99
N GLY A 30 -3.28 19.23 -3.10
CA GLY A 30 -2.65 18.09 -3.78
C GLY A 30 -1.13 18.23 -3.73
N PHE A 31 -0.45 17.24 -3.17
CA PHE A 31 1.00 17.17 -3.12
C PHE A 31 1.51 16.09 -4.06
N LEU A 32 2.57 16.42 -4.79
CA LEU A 32 3.22 15.53 -5.75
C LEU A 32 4.72 15.56 -5.51
N GLY A 33 5.35 14.38 -5.43
CA GLY A 33 6.80 14.28 -5.29
C GLY A 33 7.24 12.92 -4.79
N GLU A 34 8.49 12.84 -4.36
CA GLU A 34 9.10 11.61 -3.85
C GLU A 34 8.73 11.32 -2.39
N THR A 35 8.47 10.05 -2.07
CA THR A 35 8.27 9.57 -0.70
C THR A 35 9.17 8.38 -0.39
N GLU A 36 9.47 8.17 0.90
CA GLU A 36 10.31 7.07 1.39
C GLU A 36 9.74 5.71 0.97
N ARG A 37 8.43 5.53 1.15
CA ARG A 37 7.68 4.32 0.82
C ARG A 37 6.23 4.64 0.47
N GLY A 38 5.43 3.59 0.31
CA GLY A 38 3.98 3.71 0.15
C GLY A 38 3.50 3.60 -1.30
N PRO A 39 2.18 3.74 -1.52
CA PRO A 39 1.54 3.54 -2.81
C PRO A 39 1.81 4.66 -3.80
N THR A 40 1.83 4.30 -5.08
CA THR A 40 2.01 5.25 -6.20
C THR A 40 0.70 5.92 -6.61
N PHE A 41 -0.44 5.31 -6.28
CA PHE A 41 -1.76 5.92 -6.55
C PHE A 41 -2.04 7.09 -5.58
N PRO A 42 -2.71 8.16 -6.03
CA PRO A 42 -3.10 9.26 -5.17
C PRO A 42 -3.99 8.80 -4.01
N ARG A 43 -3.56 9.06 -2.78
CA ARG A 43 -4.31 8.71 -1.57
C ARG A 43 -4.63 9.95 -0.73
N LEU A 44 -5.84 9.97 -0.18
CA LEU A 44 -6.25 10.99 0.79
C LEU A 44 -5.49 10.79 2.09
N VAL A 45 -4.95 11.87 2.62
CA VAL A 45 -4.29 11.94 3.92
C VAL A 45 -4.88 13.12 4.69
N THR A 46 -5.24 12.87 5.94
CA THR A 46 -5.93 13.83 6.81
C THR A 46 -5.08 14.32 7.96
N SER A 47 -3.93 13.69 8.21
CA SER A 47 -2.98 14.10 9.25
C SER A 47 -1.54 13.76 8.90
N TRP A 48 -0.60 14.46 9.53
CA TRP A 48 0.83 14.15 9.42
C TRP A 48 1.17 12.74 9.93
N SER A 49 0.53 12.27 11.00
CA SER A 49 0.75 10.91 11.50
C SER A 49 0.26 9.84 10.51
N GLU A 50 -0.84 10.10 9.80
CA GLU A 50 -1.30 9.23 8.72
C GLU A 50 -0.32 9.21 7.55
N TYR A 51 0.23 10.37 7.18
CA TYR A 51 1.33 10.45 6.20
C TYR A 51 2.50 9.56 6.60
N GLN A 52 2.99 9.70 7.84
CA GLN A 52 4.13 8.94 8.34
C GLN A 52 3.90 7.42 8.33
N ARG A 53 2.66 6.99 8.58
CA ARG A 53 2.27 5.58 8.54
C ARG A 53 2.23 5.00 7.13
N ILE A 54 1.81 5.77 6.13
CA ILE A 54 1.65 5.29 4.75
C ILE A 54 2.94 5.49 3.94
N TYR A 55 3.46 6.72 3.96
CA TYR A 55 4.53 7.18 3.07
C TYR A 55 5.91 7.23 3.73
N GLY A 56 5.96 7.10 5.06
CA GLY A 56 7.20 7.22 5.84
C GLY A 56 7.48 8.64 6.29
N GLY A 57 8.70 8.89 6.77
CA GLY A 57 9.10 10.17 7.34
C GLY A 57 9.88 11.06 6.37
N HIS A 58 10.67 11.97 6.93
CA HIS A 58 11.73 12.62 6.18
C HIS A 58 12.78 11.58 5.79
N PHE A 59 13.20 11.62 4.54
CA PHE A 59 14.19 10.71 3.99
C PHE A 59 15.05 11.50 3.00
N GLY A 60 16.36 11.25 2.97
CA GLY A 60 17.28 12.01 2.12
C GLY A 60 17.37 13.50 2.51
N THR A 61 18.44 14.14 2.05
CA THR A 61 18.65 15.59 2.25
C THR A 61 18.04 16.42 1.13
N ASP A 62 17.74 15.81 -0.01
CA ASP A 62 17.24 16.43 -1.25
C ASP A 62 15.73 16.22 -1.47
N LYS A 63 15.01 15.71 -0.46
CA LYS A 63 13.58 15.37 -0.58
C LYS A 63 12.72 16.34 0.22
N TYR A 64 11.99 17.19 -0.49
CA TYR A 64 11.24 18.28 0.11
C TYR A 64 9.77 17.95 0.39
N LEU A 65 9.21 16.94 -0.27
CA LEU A 65 7.79 16.59 -0.13
C LEU A 65 7.37 16.33 1.33
N PRO A 66 8.11 15.54 2.15
CA PRO A 66 7.73 15.31 3.54
C PRO A 66 7.66 16.61 4.35
N TYR A 67 8.62 17.53 4.15
CA TYR A 67 8.65 18.82 4.85
C TYR A 67 7.49 19.73 4.44
N SER A 68 7.14 19.76 3.15
CA SER A 68 6.00 20.53 2.65
C SER A 68 4.66 20.02 3.21
N VAL A 69 4.50 18.70 3.28
CA VAL A 69 3.28 18.07 3.83
C VAL A 69 3.18 18.32 5.34
N GLU A 70 4.29 18.18 6.09
CA GLU A 70 4.32 18.50 7.51
C GLU A 70 3.95 19.96 7.76
N GLY A 71 4.58 20.89 7.04
CA GLY A 71 4.27 22.32 7.14
C GLY A 71 2.82 22.64 6.81
N PHE A 72 2.21 21.97 5.83
CA PHE A 72 0.79 22.14 5.51
C PHE A 72 -0.12 21.76 6.68
N PHE A 73 0.13 20.62 7.33
CA PHE A 73 -0.65 20.20 8.50
C PHE A 73 -0.38 21.09 9.71
N MET A 74 0.86 21.54 9.92
CA MET A 74 1.21 22.50 10.98
C MET A 74 0.52 23.86 10.80
N ASN A 75 0.29 24.27 9.54
CA ASN A 75 -0.44 25.50 9.20
C ASN A 75 -1.97 25.35 9.26
N GLY A 76 -2.50 24.22 9.74
CA GLY A 76 -3.94 24.00 9.89
C GLY A 76 -4.63 23.38 8.67
N GLY A 77 -3.87 22.83 7.71
CA GLY A 77 -4.42 22.03 6.63
C GLY A 77 -5.15 20.79 7.17
N GLN A 78 -6.35 20.50 6.62
CA GLN A 78 -7.20 19.41 7.13
C GLN A 78 -7.16 18.14 6.27
N ARG A 79 -6.94 18.30 4.96
CA ARG A 79 -6.98 17.20 4.01
C ARG A 79 -6.10 17.50 2.80
N CYS A 80 -5.30 16.52 2.41
CA CYS A 80 -4.53 16.57 1.18
C CYS A 80 -4.51 15.23 0.46
N TYR A 81 -4.34 15.28 -0.86
CA TYR A 81 -4.03 14.10 -1.65
C TYR A 81 -2.54 14.05 -1.92
N ILE A 82 -1.96 12.86 -1.83
CA ILE A 82 -0.54 12.66 -2.05
C ILE A 82 -0.36 11.69 -3.20
N ALA A 83 0.28 12.18 -4.25
CA ALA A 83 0.70 11.40 -5.40
C ALA A 83 2.21 11.18 -5.30
N ARG A 84 2.62 9.93 -5.11
CA ARG A 84 4.03 9.56 -5.07
C ARG A 84 4.57 9.43 -6.49
N ILE A 85 5.71 10.03 -6.74
CA ILE A 85 6.49 9.83 -7.96
C ILE A 85 7.57 8.79 -7.68
N VAL A 86 7.69 7.85 -8.61
CA VAL A 86 8.70 6.79 -8.62
C VAL A 86 9.36 6.79 -9.99
N LYS A 87 10.62 6.36 -10.05
CA LYS A 87 11.33 6.23 -11.31
C LYS A 87 10.66 5.17 -12.17
N SER A 88 10.54 5.44 -13.47
CA SER A 88 9.87 4.55 -14.43
C SER A 88 10.48 3.14 -14.48
N THR A 89 11.78 3.02 -14.21
CA THR A 89 12.55 1.77 -14.19
C THR A 89 12.45 0.98 -12.88
N ASP A 90 11.85 1.55 -11.83
CA ASP A 90 11.71 0.83 -10.57
C ASP A 90 10.58 -0.19 -10.64
N GLU A 91 10.88 -1.38 -10.11
CA GLU A 91 9.91 -2.46 -9.98
C GLU A 91 9.49 -2.62 -8.51
N LYS A 92 8.32 -3.22 -8.30
CA LYS A 92 7.88 -3.62 -6.96
C LYS A 92 8.71 -4.81 -6.50
N ALA A 93 9.28 -4.70 -5.30
CA ALA A 93 9.94 -5.83 -4.69
C ALA A 93 8.92 -6.95 -4.44
N HIS A 94 9.29 -8.20 -4.68
CA HIS A 94 8.41 -9.34 -4.57
C HIS A 94 9.14 -10.56 -4.01
N LEU A 95 8.37 -11.46 -3.40
CA LEU A 95 8.80 -12.75 -2.90
C LEU A 95 7.68 -13.74 -3.18
N LYS A 96 8.04 -14.89 -3.74
CA LYS A 96 7.09 -15.97 -3.94
C LYS A 96 7.24 -16.97 -2.80
N LEU A 97 6.13 -17.23 -2.11
CA LEU A 97 6.04 -18.26 -1.10
C LEU A 97 5.70 -19.59 -1.78
N ARG A 98 6.42 -20.64 -1.41
CA ARG A 98 6.31 -21.96 -2.02
C ARG A 98 5.72 -22.99 -1.05
N THR A 99 5.19 -24.08 -1.60
CA THR A 99 4.84 -25.29 -0.82
C THR A 99 6.03 -26.24 -0.70
N VAL A 100 5.83 -27.32 0.06
CA VAL A 100 6.77 -28.44 0.19
C VAL A 100 7.20 -29.00 -1.18
N ASP A 101 6.30 -29.00 -2.16
CA ASP A 101 6.56 -29.49 -3.52
C ASP A 101 7.21 -28.43 -4.45
N ASP A 102 7.77 -27.37 -3.87
CA ASP A 102 8.41 -26.24 -4.57
C ASP A 102 7.49 -25.49 -5.56
N THR A 103 6.17 -25.60 -5.37
CA THR A 103 5.20 -24.87 -6.20
C THR A 103 4.97 -23.46 -5.66
N ASP A 104 5.06 -22.45 -6.53
CA ASP A 104 4.78 -21.06 -6.18
C ASP A 104 3.28 -20.86 -5.89
N VAL A 105 2.91 -20.61 -4.64
CA VAL A 105 1.51 -20.48 -4.22
C VAL A 105 1.06 -19.04 -4.10
N VAL A 106 1.86 -18.23 -3.42
CA VAL A 106 1.50 -16.87 -3.04
C VAL A 106 2.63 -15.94 -3.45
N ALA A 107 2.32 -14.92 -4.23
CA ALA A 107 3.23 -13.81 -4.46
C ALA A 107 2.95 -12.71 -3.43
N VAL A 108 3.95 -12.39 -2.62
CA VAL A 108 3.94 -11.18 -1.78
C VAL A 108 4.71 -10.10 -2.51
N THR A 109 4.10 -8.94 -2.67
CA THR A 109 4.67 -7.78 -3.37
C THR A 109 4.66 -6.57 -2.44
N ALA A 110 5.65 -5.70 -2.54
CA ALA A 110 5.60 -4.39 -1.90
C ALA A 110 4.49 -3.53 -2.53
N ILE A 111 3.84 -2.68 -1.74
CA ILE A 111 2.72 -1.84 -2.22
C ILE A 111 3.16 -0.88 -3.34
N GLY A 112 4.37 -0.36 -3.26
CA GLY A 112 4.93 0.60 -4.23
C GLY A 112 6.31 0.20 -4.71
N GLU A 113 6.70 0.79 -5.84
CA GLU A 113 8.01 0.60 -6.44
C GLU A 113 9.12 1.25 -5.60
N GLY A 114 10.36 0.77 -5.79
CA GLY A 114 11.57 1.40 -5.26
C GLY A 114 12.39 0.53 -4.31
N SER A 115 13.61 1.00 -4.02
CA SER A 115 14.61 0.27 -3.22
C SER A 115 14.14 -0.06 -1.80
N TRP A 116 13.24 0.74 -1.23
CA TRP A 116 12.68 0.54 0.10
C TRP A 116 12.00 -0.83 0.27
N GLY A 117 11.44 -1.40 -0.80
CA GLY A 117 10.78 -2.71 -0.76
C GLY A 117 11.73 -3.84 -0.35
N LYS A 118 13.03 -3.72 -0.65
CA LYS A 118 14.06 -4.70 -0.22
C LYS A 118 14.34 -4.69 1.27
N ARG A 119 13.96 -3.61 1.96
CA ARG A 119 14.08 -3.50 3.42
C ARG A 119 12.87 -4.11 4.14
N ILE A 120 11.95 -4.71 3.41
CA ILE A 120 10.86 -5.52 3.96
C ILE A 120 11.34 -6.96 4.05
N ALA A 121 11.23 -7.55 5.23
CA ALA A 121 11.44 -8.96 5.45
C ALA A 121 10.15 -9.63 5.92
N ILE A 122 9.95 -10.87 5.48
CA ILE A 122 8.76 -11.65 5.74
C ILE A 122 9.15 -12.94 6.45
N LYS A 123 8.33 -13.32 7.42
CA LYS A 123 8.36 -14.62 8.07
C LYS A 123 6.98 -15.23 7.98
N THR A 124 6.92 -16.48 7.52
CA THR A 124 5.68 -17.24 7.39
C THR A 124 5.75 -18.46 8.28
N LYS A 125 4.67 -18.75 9.00
CA LYS A 125 4.52 -19.96 9.80
C LYS A 125 3.15 -20.60 9.55
N LYS A 126 3.14 -21.81 9.03
CA LYS A 126 1.95 -22.63 8.84
C LYS A 126 1.33 -23.00 10.19
N THR A 127 0.01 -22.88 10.26
CA THR A 127 -0.76 -23.31 11.42
C THR A 127 -0.96 -24.82 11.35
N PRO A 128 -0.95 -25.55 12.49
CA PRO A 128 -1.18 -27.00 12.51
C PRO A 128 -2.49 -27.46 11.83
N ASP A 129 -3.46 -26.57 11.70
CA ASP A 129 -4.73 -26.81 11.00
C ASP A 129 -4.57 -27.06 9.48
N GLY A 130 -3.40 -26.75 8.91
CA GLY A 130 -3.10 -26.93 7.48
C GLY A 130 -3.85 -25.99 6.53
N LYS A 131 -4.81 -25.20 7.03
CA LYS A 131 -5.66 -24.26 6.27
C LYS A 131 -5.28 -22.79 6.42
N HIS A 132 -4.47 -22.48 7.43
CA HIS A 132 -4.10 -21.11 7.78
C HIS A 132 -2.59 -20.99 7.98
N PHE A 133 -2.08 -19.77 7.81
CA PHE A 133 -0.70 -19.42 8.14
C PHE A 133 -0.63 -18.06 8.84
N ASN A 134 0.37 -17.89 9.69
CA ASN A 134 0.71 -16.63 10.30
C ASN A 134 1.77 -15.94 9.46
N LEU A 135 1.58 -14.65 9.21
CA LEU A 135 2.47 -13.81 8.43
C LEU A 135 2.98 -12.69 9.32
N SER A 136 4.30 -12.60 9.47
CA SER A 136 4.95 -11.48 10.13
C SER A 136 5.79 -10.71 9.11
N VAL A 137 5.55 -9.41 9.04
CA VAL A 137 6.22 -8.48 8.12
C VAL A 137 7.00 -7.49 8.96
N PHE A 138 8.28 -7.36 8.64
CA PHE A 138 9.21 -6.45 9.31
C PHE A 138 9.77 -5.46 8.31
N TYR A 139 9.87 -4.21 8.71
CA TYR A 139 10.45 -3.15 7.90
C TYR A 139 11.48 -2.35 8.69
N TRP A 140 12.62 -2.12 8.06
CA TRP A 140 13.68 -1.26 8.58
C TRP A 140 13.86 -0.05 7.66
N LYS A 141 14.01 1.13 8.24
CA LYS A 141 14.37 2.34 7.49
C LYS A 141 15.79 2.28 6.96
N GLN A 142 16.68 1.57 7.63
CA GLN A 142 18.06 1.40 7.20
C GLN A 142 18.28 -0.03 6.70
N ALA A 143 19.20 -0.20 5.75
CA ALA A 143 19.60 -1.53 5.33
C ALA A 143 20.35 -2.21 6.48
N VAL A 144 19.92 -3.41 6.87
CA VAL A 144 20.46 -4.15 8.01
C VAL A 144 20.73 -5.60 7.61
N GLN A 145 21.68 -6.23 8.28
CA GLN A 145 21.81 -7.68 8.20
C GLN A 145 20.56 -8.30 8.83
N LEU A 146 19.84 -9.10 8.05
CA LEU A 146 18.60 -9.72 8.50
C LEU A 146 18.84 -10.63 9.71
N TYR A 147 17.96 -10.51 10.69
CA TYR A 147 17.89 -11.37 11.87
C TYR A 147 16.43 -11.47 12.29
N ASP A 148 16.08 -12.52 13.01
CA ASP A 148 14.70 -12.70 13.47
C ASP A 148 14.49 -11.95 14.80
N PRO A 149 13.72 -10.84 14.82
CA PRO A 149 13.49 -10.07 16.04
C PRO A 149 12.63 -10.81 17.06
N THR A 150 11.96 -11.91 16.67
CA THR A 150 11.05 -12.66 17.56
C THR A 150 11.78 -13.70 18.43
N LEU A 151 13.01 -14.07 18.07
CA LEU A 151 13.74 -15.15 18.74
C LEU A 151 14.55 -14.69 19.97
N ASN A 152 14.60 -13.38 20.27
CA ASN A 152 15.28 -12.78 21.43
C ASN A 152 16.67 -13.39 21.72
N ARG A 153 17.47 -13.66 20.67
CA ARG A 153 18.80 -14.24 20.82
C ARG A 153 19.75 -13.20 21.41
N ILE A 154 20.69 -13.66 22.25
CA ILE A 154 21.68 -12.79 22.89
C ILE A 154 22.54 -12.06 21.85
N GLU A 155 22.85 -12.73 20.73
CA GLU A 155 23.61 -12.19 19.59
C GLU A 155 22.91 -11.02 18.88
N ASP A 156 21.59 -10.94 18.99
CA ASP A 156 20.77 -9.95 18.27
C ASP A 156 20.48 -8.70 19.12
N ARG A 157 20.91 -8.66 20.39
CA ARG A 157 20.63 -7.56 21.33
C ARG A 157 21.14 -6.20 20.85
N ASN A 158 22.23 -6.18 20.09
CA ASN A 158 22.86 -4.97 19.57
C ASN A 158 22.40 -4.60 18.16
N LYS A 159 21.56 -5.42 17.52
CA LYS A 159 21.06 -5.15 16.17
C LYS A 159 19.89 -4.16 16.22
N PRO A 160 19.76 -3.26 15.22
CA PRO A 160 18.65 -2.31 15.15
C PRO A 160 17.32 -3.04 15.02
N ARG A 161 16.34 -2.65 15.83
CA ARG A 161 14.99 -3.20 15.77
C ARG A 161 14.24 -2.72 14.52
N PRO A 162 13.27 -3.50 14.02
CA PRO A 162 12.41 -3.04 12.93
C PRO A 162 11.64 -1.79 13.36
N ASP A 163 11.59 -0.80 12.46
CA ASP A 163 10.84 0.44 12.67
C ASP A 163 9.33 0.20 12.60
N VAL A 164 8.91 -0.72 11.72
CA VAL A 164 7.51 -1.11 11.56
C VAL A 164 7.42 -2.63 11.55
N THR A 165 6.49 -3.16 12.33
CA THR A 165 6.17 -4.58 12.39
C THR A 165 4.66 -4.76 12.19
N GLU A 166 4.26 -5.57 11.21
CA GLU A 166 2.87 -5.96 10.97
C GLU A 166 2.77 -7.47 11.16
N VAL A 167 1.86 -7.91 12.03
CA VAL A 167 1.62 -9.34 12.32
C VAL A 167 0.18 -9.67 11.95
N PHE A 168 0.01 -10.68 11.11
CA PHE A 168 -1.28 -11.19 10.67
C PHE A 168 -1.39 -12.66 11.08
N ASP A 169 -2.37 -12.95 11.94
CA ASP A 169 -2.66 -14.30 12.38
C ASP A 169 -3.75 -14.93 11.51
N LYS A 170 -3.70 -16.26 11.36
CA LYS A 170 -4.73 -17.07 10.71
C LYS A 170 -5.08 -16.65 9.28
N VAL A 171 -4.11 -16.22 8.47
CA VAL A 171 -4.36 -15.86 7.07
C VAL A 171 -4.72 -17.11 6.26
N SER A 172 -5.77 -17.00 5.44
CA SER A 172 -6.25 -18.07 4.55
C SER A 172 -6.18 -17.68 3.07
N ILE A 173 -6.06 -18.69 2.20
CA ILE A 173 -6.04 -18.59 0.73
C ILE A 173 -7.41 -18.86 0.12
N ASP A 174 -8.35 -19.36 0.91
CA ASP A 174 -9.71 -19.65 0.45
C ASP A 174 -10.56 -18.38 0.44
N GLU A 175 -11.17 -18.07 -0.70
CA GLU A 175 -12.05 -16.91 -0.90
C GLU A 175 -13.33 -16.98 -0.06
N SER A 176 -13.77 -18.20 0.26
CA SER A 176 -14.96 -18.43 1.09
C SER A 176 -14.74 -18.08 2.56
N SER A 177 -13.47 -18.05 3.00
CA SER A 177 -13.11 -17.79 4.38
C SER A 177 -13.23 -16.30 4.74
N PRO A 178 -13.69 -15.95 5.95
CA PRO A 178 -13.59 -14.58 6.45
C PRO A 178 -12.14 -14.12 6.58
N GLU A 179 -11.23 -15.06 6.85
CA GLU A 179 -9.79 -14.81 7.07
C GLU A 179 -8.97 -14.73 5.76
N PHE A 180 -9.65 -14.49 4.64
CA PHE A 180 -9.02 -14.42 3.33
C PHE A 180 -7.97 -13.31 3.25
N TYR A 181 -6.81 -13.60 2.65
CA TYR A 181 -5.67 -12.68 2.59
C TYR A 181 -6.00 -11.29 2.03
N GLU A 182 -6.96 -11.17 1.11
CA GLU A 182 -7.33 -9.87 0.56
C GLU A 182 -8.02 -8.97 1.59
N LYS A 183 -8.81 -9.56 2.48
CA LYS A 183 -9.51 -8.82 3.53
C LYS A 183 -8.59 -8.54 4.71
N ASN A 184 -7.80 -9.52 5.12
CA ASN A 184 -6.97 -9.43 6.32
C ASN A 184 -5.65 -8.73 6.10
N VAL A 185 -5.02 -8.90 4.92
CA VAL A 185 -3.70 -8.33 4.64
C VAL A 185 -3.84 -7.13 3.70
N ASN A 186 -4.43 -7.30 2.51
CA ASN A 186 -4.37 -6.23 1.48
C ASN A 186 -5.13 -4.95 1.86
N LYS A 187 -6.16 -5.03 2.72
CA LYS A 187 -6.89 -3.85 3.20
C LYS A 187 -6.23 -3.17 4.40
N ILE A 188 -5.38 -3.88 5.15
CA ILE A 188 -4.85 -3.42 6.43
C ILE A 188 -3.36 -3.02 6.31
N SER A 189 -2.57 -3.80 5.57
CA SER A 189 -1.13 -3.58 5.41
C SER A 189 -0.84 -2.27 4.67
N ASN A 190 0.17 -1.54 5.15
CA ASN A 190 0.72 -0.37 4.46
C ASN A 190 2.10 -0.65 3.84
N LEU A 191 2.57 -1.89 3.90
CA LEU A 191 3.86 -2.31 3.36
C LEU A 191 3.74 -3.28 2.19
N ILE A 192 2.85 -4.27 2.28
CA ILE A 192 2.76 -5.38 1.34
C ILE A 192 1.35 -5.61 0.79
N GLN A 193 1.31 -6.29 -0.35
CA GLN A 193 0.12 -6.87 -0.95
C GLN A 193 0.40 -8.34 -1.27
N ILE A 194 -0.65 -9.15 -1.18
CA ILE A 194 -0.61 -10.57 -1.41
C ILE A 194 -1.52 -10.91 -2.58
N LYS A 195 -1.01 -11.73 -3.49
CA LYS A 195 -1.76 -12.29 -4.60
C LYS A 195 -1.53 -13.80 -4.70
N LYS A 196 -2.62 -14.56 -4.76
CA LYS A 196 -2.57 -15.98 -5.08
C LYS A 196 -2.12 -16.19 -6.53
N LEU A 197 -1.20 -17.12 -6.74
CA LEU A 197 -0.76 -17.58 -8.06
C LEU A 197 -1.66 -18.74 -8.53
N ALA A 198 -1.89 -18.82 -9.85
CA ALA A 198 -2.82 -19.78 -10.43
C ALA A 198 -2.36 -21.23 -10.16
N GLY A 199 -3.28 -22.08 -9.69
CA GLY A 199 -3.02 -23.50 -9.40
C GLY A 199 -2.77 -23.83 -7.92
N ALA A 200 -2.69 -22.83 -7.05
CA ALA A 200 -2.30 -23.03 -5.67
C ALA A 200 -3.50 -23.36 -4.75
N ALA A 201 -3.70 -24.62 -4.39
CA ALA A 201 -4.76 -25.03 -3.46
C ALA A 201 -4.28 -25.09 -1.99
N GLU A 202 -2.97 -25.00 -1.77
CA GLU A 202 -2.34 -25.29 -0.48
C GLU A 202 -1.74 -24.06 0.18
N VAL A 203 -1.59 -24.12 1.51
CA VAL A 203 -0.98 -23.08 2.33
C VAL A 203 0.55 -23.08 2.12
N PRO A 204 1.22 -21.91 2.02
CA PRO A 204 2.67 -21.82 1.91
C PRO A 204 3.37 -22.44 3.13
N GLU A 205 4.59 -22.91 2.90
CA GLU A 205 5.40 -23.54 3.93
C GLU A 205 6.05 -22.50 4.87
N ASP A 206 6.59 -22.99 5.99
CA ASP A 206 7.35 -22.18 6.93
C ASP A 206 8.57 -21.57 6.25
N ILE A 207 8.65 -20.23 6.27
CA ILE A 207 9.76 -19.48 5.71
C ILE A 207 10.43 -18.71 6.84
N GLN A 208 11.73 -18.96 7.00
CA GLN A 208 12.61 -18.15 7.84
C GLN A 208 12.65 -16.71 7.32
N ILE A 209 13.04 -15.75 8.16
CA ILE A 209 13.01 -14.34 7.78
C ILE A 209 13.76 -14.09 6.45
N THR A 210 13.01 -13.68 5.43
CA THR A 210 13.51 -13.51 4.05
C THR A 210 13.11 -12.13 3.54
N ALA A 211 14.06 -11.38 2.98
CA ALA A 211 13.77 -10.09 2.37
C ALA A 211 13.12 -10.22 0.99
N LEU A 212 12.34 -9.21 0.59
CA LEU A 212 11.81 -9.12 -0.77
C LEU A 212 12.94 -8.86 -1.77
N GLU A 213 12.83 -9.47 -2.96
CA GLU A 213 13.75 -9.27 -4.06
C GLU A 213 13.20 -8.29 -5.08
N GLY A 214 14.05 -7.57 -5.81
CA GLY A 214 13.62 -6.64 -6.86
C GLY A 214 14.79 -5.99 -7.58
N LYS A 215 14.57 -5.48 -8.80
CA LYS A 215 15.57 -4.67 -9.48
C LYS A 215 15.62 -3.28 -8.83
N ILE A 216 16.81 -2.86 -8.41
CA ILE A 216 17.08 -1.46 -8.07
C ILE A 216 17.47 -0.79 -9.37
N SER A 217 16.75 0.23 -9.80
CA SER A 217 17.39 1.25 -10.62
C SER A 217 18.08 2.24 -9.69
N CYS A 218 19.30 2.69 -10.04
CA CYS A 218 20.18 3.52 -9.19
C CYS A 218 19.44 4.48 -8.25
N GLU A 219 19.97 4.69 -7.03
CA GLU A 219 19.49 5.66 -6.02
C GLU A 219 19.50 7.15 -6.48
N SER A 220 19.69 7.39 -7.78
CA SER A 220 19.57 8.70 -8.40
C SER A 220 18.14 9.22 -8.28
N ALA A 221 18.00 10.53 -8.06
CA ALA A 221 16.70 11.21 -8.11
C ALA A 221 15.96 10.95 -9.44
N PRO A 222 14.62 10.91 -9.44
CA PRO A 222 13.82 10.84 -10.66
C PRO A 222 14.12 12.06 -11.54
N GLU A 223 14.23 11.82 -12.85
CA GLU A 223 14.51 12.86 -13.83
C GLU A 223 13.22 13.44 -14.40
N LEU A 224 13.28 14.59 -15.08
CA LEU A 224 12.09 15.26 -15.65
C LEU A 224 11.20 14.30 -16.48
N ASN A 225 11.80 13.33 -17.16
CA ASN A 225 11.06 12.33 -17.93
C ASN A 225 10.21 11.39 -17.07
N ASP A 226 10.58 11.13 -15.81
CA ASP A 226 9.76 10.35 -14.86
C ASP A 226 8.53 11.15 -14.37
N TYR A 227 8.59 12.49 -14.46
CA TYR A 227 7.44 13.36 -14.18
C TYR A 227 6.48 13.43 -15.38
N LEU A 228 6.99 13.20 -16.59
CA LEU A 228 6.21 13.23 -17.82
C LEU A 228 5.42 11.94 -17.98
N ARG A 229 4.12 12.06 -18.23
CA ARG A 229 3.24 10.93 -18.49
C ARG A 229 3.63 10.19 -19.76
N THR A 230 4.15 8.98 -19.61
CA THR A 230 4.50 8.05 -20.69
C THR A 230 3.65 6.78 -20.65
N ASP A 231 2.32 6.91 -20.63
CA ASP A 231 1.36 5.92 -21.16
C ASP A 231 0.25 5.35 -20.26
N THR A 232 -0.83 5.01 -20.97
CA THR A 232 -2.07 4.27 -20.65
C THR A 232 -3.29 5.05 -20.13
N LYS A 233 -4.43 4.87 -20.83
CA LYS A 233 -5.76 5.40 -20.47
C LYS A 233 -6.45 4.59 -19.35
N VAL A 234 -5.75 3.62 -18.74
CA VAL A 234 -6.30 2.72 -17.74
C VAL A 234 -6.28 3.39 -16.37
N PRO A 235 -7.43 3.56 -15.69
CA PRO A 235 -7.48 4.09 -14.32
C PRO A 235 -6.64 3.24 -13.36
N GLY A 236 -5.83 3.87 -12.51
CA GLY A 236 -5.04 3.19 -11.47
C GLY A 236 -3.65 2.68 -11.90
N GLN A 237 -3.31 2.74 -13.19
CA GLN A 237 -1.95 2.44 -13.70
C GLN A 237 -1.19 3.69 -14.14
N LYS A 238 -1.71 4.88 -13.80
CA LYS A 238 -1.11 6.16 -14.18
C LYS A 238 0.22 6.34 -13.45
N LYS A 239 1.29 6.55 -14.22
CA LYS A 239 2.61 6.98 -13.73
C LYS A 239 2.84 8.42 -14.20
N GLY A 240 3.32 9.30 -13.31
CA GLY A 240 3.56 10.72 -13.63
C GLY A 240 2.30 11.60 -13.66
N LEU A 241 2.47 12.85 -14.13
CA LEU A 241 1.41 13.87 -14.33
C LEU A 241 0.74 13.74 -15.71
#